data_AF-A0A182HSU7-F1
#
_entry.id   AF-A0A182HSU7-F1
#
_cell.length_a   1.000
_cell.length_b   1.000
_cell.length_c   1.000
_cell.angle_alpha   90.00
_cell.angle_beta   90.00
_cell.angle_gamma   90.00
#
_symmetry.space_group_name_H-M   'P 1'
#
loop_
_entity.id
_entity.type
_entity.pdbx_description
1 polymer ?
#
loop_
_entity_poly.entity_id
_entity_poly.type
_entity_poly.pdbx_seq_one_letter_code
_entity_poly.pdbx_strand_id
1 'polypeptide(L)'
;MSEYNKAKISKLVLKGESSKGTKRKHKKDKKDKEAKRALVVDTDAVKHGGWWQVAKTSDITGSIALQFDKQAYVKALDNGLFTLGAPHNEGDPPDPEEIFSAVLINEQKVAFKSGYGKYLKVEKDGMITGRSDAVSALEQFEPVFEQGKTALLAANGCFVSVDPEDDALVAIKKKVGSDEVCTIRSCAGREDISSKELPLEESGDLDQVELNYVGTKRKHKKDKKDKEAKRALVVDTDAVKHGGWWQVAKTSDITGSIALQFDKQAYVKALDNGLFTLGAPHNEGDPPDPEEIFSAVLINEQKVAFKSGYGKYLKVEKDGMITGRSDAVSALEQFEPVFEQGKTALLAANGCFVSVDPEDDALVAIKKKVGSDEVCTIRSCAGREDISSKELPVEESGDLDQVELNYVKKFQKFQDKKIRVSKEDKLTLKKAKEDGALHEALLDRRSKMKADRYCK
;
A
#
# COMPACT_ATOMS: atom_id res chain seq x y z
N MET A 1 18.58 -51.29 -48.62
CA MET A 1 19.53 -51.62 -47.54
C MET A 1 20.89 -51.08 -47.97
N SER A 2 21.66 -50.29 -47.23
CA SER A 2 21.69 -49.87 -45.83
C SER A 2 22.34 -48.49 -45.73
N GLU A 3 22.01 -47.79 -44.66
CA GLU A 3 22.50 -46.49 -44.22
C GLU A 3 24.03 -46.46 -43.97
N TYR A 4 24.68 -45.31 -44.13
CA TYR A 4 25.15 -44.45 -43.01
C TYR A 4 25.92 -43.22 -43.51
N ASN A 5 25.86 -42.18 -42.67
CA ASN A 5 25.89 -40.77 -42.98
C ASN A 5 27.19 -40.07 -42.49
N LYS A 6 27.54 -38.97 -43.16
CA LYS A 6 28.17 -37.72 -42.65
C LYS A 6 29.63 -37.71 -42.15
N ALA A 7 30.45 -36.84 -42.77
CA ALA A 7 31.14 -35.72 -42.10
C ALA A 7 31.65 -34.67 -43.11
N LYS A 8 31.39 -33.37 -42.86
CA LYS A 8 31.78 -32.22 -43.71
C LYS A 8 33.11 -31.61 -43.26
N ILE A 9 33.82 -31.08 -44.26
CA ILE A 9 35.21 -30.62 -44.31
C ILE A 9 35.39 -29.20 -43.76
N SER A 10 36.51 -28.97 -43.06
CA SER A 10 37.04 -27.69 -42.57
C SER A 10 37.77 -26.88 -43.66
N LYS A 11 37.85 -25.54 -43.53
CA LYS A 11 38.81 -24.65 -44.24
C LYS A 11 39.04 -23.38 -43.39
N LEU A 12 40.24 -23.18 -42.82
CA LEU A 12 41.48 -22.54 -43.34
C LEU A 12 41.49 -21.00 -43.18
N VAL A 13 42.43 -20.52 -42.37
CA VAL A 13 42.74 -19.10 -42.11
C VAL A 13 44.08 -18.75 -42.76
N LEU A 14 44.16 -17.59 -43.43
CA LEU A 14 45.40 -17.01 -43.94
C LEU A 14 45.54 -15.54 -43.54
N LYS A 15 46.78 -15.11 -43.33
CA LYS A 15 47.24 -13.94 -42.57
C LYS A 15 47.73 -12.83 -43.51
N GLY A 16 47.31 -11.58 -43.24
CA GLY A 16 48.02 -10.34 -43.59
C GLY A 16 47.68 -9.68 -44.94
N GLU A 17 47.08 -8.49 -44.90
CA GLU A 17 47.67 -7.21 -45.35
C GLU A 17 46.62 -6.09 -45.36
N SER A 18 47.05 -4.89 -44.94
CA SER A 18 46.24 -3.71 -44.66
C SER A 18 46.15 -2.75 -45.86
N SER A 19 44.97 -2.16 -46.11
CA SER A 19 44.86 -0.88 -46.83
C SER A 19 43.65 -0.05 -46.39
N LYS A 20 43.79 1.28 -46.52
CA LYS A 20 43.06 2.37 -45.85
C LYS A 20 41.76 2.81 -46.53
N GLY A 21 40.85 3.38 -45.73
CA GLY A 21 39.78 4.34 -46.09
C GLY A 21 38.66 4.31 -45.04
N THR A 22 38.10 5.37 -44.45
CA THR A 22 38.05 6.81 -44.73
C THR A 22 37.57 7.49 -43.43
N LYS A 23 38.17 8.63 -43.02
CA LYS A 23 37.78 9.38 -41.81
C LYS A 23 36.37 9.99 -41.94
N ARG A 24 35.47 9.70 -40.99
CA ARG A 24 34.30 10.54 -40.67
C ARG A 24 34.28 10.84 -39.17
N LYS A 25 34.09 12.13 -38.86
CA LYS A 25 34.09 12.74 -37.52
C LYS A 25 33.12 12.02 -36.57
N HIS A 26 33.61 11.64 -35.38
CA HIS A 26 32.76 11.29 -34.24
C HIS A 26 31.92 12.50 -33.82
N LYS A 27 30.61 12.43 -34.07
CA LYS A 27 29.62 13.21 -33.33
C LYS A 27 29.43 12.46 -32.00
N LYS A 28 29.90 13.06 -30.92
CA LYS A 28 29.74 12.53 -29.57
C LYS A 28 28.27 12.73 -29.18
N ASP A 29 27.44 11.71 -29.42
CA ASP A 29 26.08 11.70 -28.90
C ASP A 29 26.15 11.71 -27.38
N LYS A 30 25.71 12.84 -26.85
CA LYS A 30 25.59 13.11 -25.43
C LYS A 30 24.36 12.34 -24.98
N LYS A 31 24.59 11.14 -24.44
CA LYS A 31 23.57 10.32 -23.79
C LYS A 31 23.07 11.12 -22.59
N ASP A 32 21.96 11.83 -22.75
CA ASP A 32 21.24 12.43 -21.64
C ASP A 32 20.81 11.28 -20.74
N LYS A 33 21.50 11.14 -19.61
CA LYS A 33 21.09 10.26 -18.52
C LYS A 33 19.83 10.87 -17.94
N GLU A 34 18.70 10.38 -18.40
CA GLU A 34 17.43 10.45 -17.69
C GLU A 34 17.67 9.85 -16.31
N ALA A 35 17.77 10.71 -15.30
CA ALA A 35 17.82 10.28 -13.92
C ALA A 35 16.43 9.74 -13.58
N LYS A 36 16.25 8.42 -13.70
CA LYS A 36 15.10 7.71 -13.16
C LYS A 36 14.91 8.16 -11.71
N ARG A 37 13.78 8.82 -11.44
CA ARG A 37 13.33 9.21 -10.11
C ARG A 37 13.16 7.93 -9.30
N ALA A 38 14.05 7.66 -8.35
CA ALA A 38 13.86 6.56 -7.40
C ALA A 38 12.79 7.00 -6.39
N LEU A 39 11.57 6.47 -6.57
CA LEU A 39 10.51 6.50 -5.58
C LEU A 39 11.05 5.78 -4.32
N VAL A 40 10.86 6.36 -3.13
CA VAL A 40 11.08 5.60 -1.89
C VAL A 40 9.83 4.74 -1.73
N VAL A 41 9.83 3.60 -2.41
CA VAL A 41 8.85 2.54 -2.20
C VAL A 41 9.14 1.96 -0.82
N ASP A 42 8.13 1.91 0.06
CA ASP A 42 8.25 1.12 1.28
C ASP A 42 8.32 -0.36 0.86
N THR A 43 9.54 -0.87 0.80
CA THR A 43 9.81 -2.24 0.37
C THR A 43 9.19 -3.25 1.32
N ASP A 44 9.03 -2.94 2.61
CA ASP A 44 8.35 -3.83 3.55
C ASP A 44 6.85 -3.86 3.25
N ALA A 45 6.21 -2.69 3.09
CA ALA A 45 4.79 -2.63 2.74
C ALA A 45 4.50 -3.40 1.44
N VAL A 46 5.32 -3.21 0.40
CA VAL A 46 5.13 -3.91 -0.89
C VAL A 46 5.27 -5.42 -0.75
N LYS A 47 6.21 -5.92 0.06
CA LYS A 47 6.40 -7.35 0.30
C LYS A 47 5.27 -8.03 1.06
N HIS A 48 4.38 -7.24 1.64
CA HIS A 48 3.28 -7.68 2.47
C HIS A 48 1.96 -7.07 1.97
N GLY A 49 1.82 -6.88 0.66
CA GLY A 49 0.55 -6.49 0.03
C GLY A 49 0.02 -5.11 0.44
N GLY A 50 0.89 -4.17 0.79
CA GLY A 50 0.55 -2.85 1.31
C GLY A 50 0.62 -2.71 2.84
N TRP A 51 0.90 -3.80 3.56
CA TRP A 51 0.88 -3.83 5.02
C TRP A 51 2.27 -3.64 5.62
N TRP A 52 2.43 -2.57 6.40
CA TRP A 52 3.74 -2.15 6.90
C TRP A 52 3.93 -2.46 8.38
N GLN A 53 5.16 -2.79 8.78
CA GLN A 53 5.50 -3.07 10.18
C GLN A 53 5.39 -1.82 11.07
N VAL A 54 4.63 -1.95 12.14
CA VAL A 54 4.45 -0.91 13.16
C VAL A 54 5.67 -0.79 14.07
N ALA A 55 6.08 0.45 14.39
CA ALA A 55 7.24 0.75 15.23
C ALA A 55 6.89 1.33 16.62
N LYS A 56 5.66 1.81 16.82
CA LYS A 56 5.19 2.42 18.08
C LYS A 56 3.71 2.15 18.30
N THR A 57 3.26 2.15 19.55
CA THR A 57 1.87 1.85 19.92
C THR A 57 0.85 2.78 19.25
N SER A 58 1.19 4.06 19.06
CA SER A 58 0.30 5.04 18.42
C SER A 58 -0.01 4.75 16.95
N ASP A 59 0.81 3.93 16.29
CA ASP A 59 0.63 3.54 14.90
C ASP A 59 -0.27 2.30 14.76
N ILE A 60 -0.58 1.63 15.86
CA ILE A 60 -1.49 0.48 15.90
C ILE A 60 -2.92 1.01 15.87
N THR A 61 -3.36 1.42 14.69
CA THR A 61 -4.68 1.99 14.46
C THR A 61 -5.29 1.39 13.21
N GLY A 62 -6.62 1.34 13.19
CA GLY A 62 -7.38 0.82 12.08
C GLY A 62 -7.19 -0.68 11.87
N SER A 63 -7.14 -1.11 10.61
CA SER A 63 -6.95 -2.51 10.28
C SER A 63 -5.49 -2.93 10.48
N ILE A 64 -5.29 -3.99 11.26
CA ILE A 64 -3.99 -4.56 11.61
C ILE A 64 -3.97 -6.06 11.35
N ALA A 65 -2.78 -6.61 11.16
CA ALA A 65 -2.54 -8.05 11.13
C ALA A 65 -1.42 -8.41 12.11
N LEU A 66 -1.55 -9.56 12.77
CA LEU A 66 -0.55 -10.09 13.69
C LEU A 66 0.24 -11.17 12.98
N GLN A 67 1.51 -10.91 12.68
CA GLN A 67 2.40 -11.86 12.01
C GLN A 67 3.32 -12.53 13.03
N PHE A 68 3.48 -13.85 12.91
CA PHE A 68 4.52 -14.61 13.62
C PHE A 68 5.56 -15.09 12.62
N ASP A 69 5.70 -16.40 12.46
CA ASP A 69 6.64 -17.04 11.53
C ASP A 69 6.55 -16.49 10.09
N LYS A 70 7.52 -16.85 9.25
CA LYS A 70 7.74 -16.31 7.88
C LYS A 70 6.43 -16.03 7.11
N GLN A 71 5.93 -14.78 7.20
CA GLN A 71 4.69 -14.30 6.58
C GLN A 71 3.43 -15.12 6.92
N ALA A 72 3.37 -15.74 8.09
CA ALA A 72 2.18 -16.39 8.62
C ALA A 72 1.46 -15.44 9.60
N TYR A 73 0.16 -15.26 9.43
CA TYR A 73 -0.64 -14.33 10.23
C TYR A 73 -1.63 -15.07 11.12
N VAL A 74 -1.97 -14.47 12.26
CA VAL A 74 -3.01 -15.01 13.15
C VAL A 74 -4.34 -14.95 12.44
N LYS A 75 -4.98 -16.10 12.31
CA LYS A 75 -6.28 -16.31 11.69
C LYS A 75 -7.36 -16.54 12.74
N ALA A 76 -8.48 -15.83 12.61
CA ALA A 76 -9.66 -16.02 13.43
C ALA A 76 -10.57 -17.15 12.90
N LEU A 77 -11.09 -17.97 13.80
CA LEU A 77 -12.03 -19.04 13.50
C LEU A 77 -13.44 -18.69 13.99
N ASP A 78 -14.45 -19.26 13.33
CA ASP A 78 -15.87 -19.09 13.63
C ASP A 78 -16.27 -19.55 15.05
N ASN A 79 -15.53 -20.50 15.62
CA ASN A 79 -15.69 -20.99 16.99
C ASN A 79 -15.08 -20.06 18.08
N GLY A 80 -14.55 -18.91 17.67
CA GLY A 80 -13.90 -17.93 18.55
C GLY A 80 -12.52 -18.36 19.04
N LEU A 81 -11.86 -19.30 18.36
CA LEU A 81 -10.44 -19.61 18.57
C LEU A 81 -9.59 -18.88 17.51
N PHE A 82 -8.29 -18.81 17.77
CA PHE A 82 -7.30 -18.27 16.84
C PHE A 82 -6.23 -19.31 16.56
N THR A 83 -5.81 -19.38 15.31
CA THR A 83 -4.75 -20.28 14.85
C THR A 83 -3.78 -19.50 13.97
N LEU A 84 -2.58 -20.02 13.73
CA LEU A 84 -1.66 -19.44 12.76
C LEU A 84 -2.04 -19.90 11.34
N GLY A 85 -2.24 -18.93 10.44
CA GLY A 85 -2.49 -19.17 9.02
C GLY A 85 -1.29 -19.78 8.30
N ALA A 86 -1.51 -20.27 7.09
CA ALA A 86 -0.40 -20.72 6.25
C ALA A 86 0.52 -19.53 5.88
N PRO A 87 1.83 -19.75 5.71
CA PRO A 87 2.73 -18.73 5.19
C PRO A 87 2.25 -18.16 3.85
N HIS A 88 2.17 -16.83 3.76
CA HIS A 88 1.86 -16.10 2.54
C HIS A 88 3.08 -15.95 1.63
N ASN A 89 2.88 -15.69 0.34
CA ASN A 89 3.98 -15.35 -0.57
C ASN A 89 4.34 -13.86 -0.48
N GLU A 90 5.54 -13.51 -0.93
CA GLU A 90 5.98 -12.12 -0.99
C GLU A 90 5.07 -11.30 -1.91
N GLY A 91 4.45 -10.27 -1.35
CA GLY A 91 3.48 -9.41 -2.02
C GLY A 91 2.02 -9.73 -1.69
N ASP A 92 1.74 -10.89 -1.09
CA ASP A 92 0.39 -11.25 -0.68
C ASP A 92 0.01 -10.49 0.61
N PRO A 93 -1.20 -9.88 0.67
CA PRO A 93 -1.72 -9.29 1.89
C PRO A 93 -2.31 -10.37 2.82
N PRO A 94 -2.48 -10.08 4.12
CA PRO A 94 -3.25 -10.93 5.03
C PRO A 94 -4.66 -11.20 4.47
N ASP A 95 -5.13 -12.43 4.65
CA ASP A 95 -6.51 -12.81 4.34
C ASP A 95 -7.49 -12.08 5.27
N PRO A 96 -8.78 -11.93 4.92
CA PRO A 96 -9.67 -11.09 5.72
C PRO A 96 -9.96 -11.69 7.11
N GLU A 97 -9.84 -13.02 7.24
CA GLU A 97 -9.87 -13.73 8.53
C GLU A 97 -8.62 -13.52 9.39
N GLU A 98 -7.55 -12.95 8.83
CA GLU A 98 -6.29 -12.60 9.49
C GLU A 98 -6.19 -11.10 9.80
N ILE A 99 -7.22 -10.33 9.43
CA ILE A 99 -7.31 -8.89 9.68
C ILE A 99 -8.13 -8.63 10.95
N PHE A 100 -7.61 -7.73 11.78
CA PHE A 100 -8.20 -7.27 13.03
C PHE A 100 -8.35 -5.76 12.99
N SER A 101 -9.31 -5.22 13.74
CA SER A 101 -9.36 -3.79 14.04
C SER A 101 -8.68 -3.51 15.37
N ALA A 102 -7.73 -2.59 15.36
CA ALA A 102 -7.08 -2.10 16.57
C ALA A 102 -7.85 -0.93 17.19
N VAL A 103 -8.12 -1.04 18.48
CA VAL A 103 -8.69 0.03 19.30
C VAL A 103 -7.66 0.44 20.35
N LEU A 104 -7.10 1.64 20.20
CA LEU A 104 -6.18 2.22 21.18
C LEU A 104 -6.97 2.55 22.47
N ILE A 105 -6.64 1.90 23.58
CA ILE A 105 -7.29 2.13 24.88
C ILE A 105 -6.60 3.28 25.63
N ASN A 106 -5.27 3.32 25.55
CA ASN A 106 -4.42 4.41 26.03
C ASN A 106 -3.05 4.32 25.34
N GLU A 107 -2.08 5.14 25.74
CA GLU A 107 -0.74 5.18 25.14
C GLU A 107 0.03 3.84 25.19
N GLN A 108 -0.36 2.91 26.07
CA GLN A 108 0.31 1.63 26.29
C GLN A 108 -0.50 0.42 25.84
N LYS A 109 -1.83 0.51 25.86
CA LYS A 109 -2.71 -0.65 25.70
C LYS A 109 -3.59 -0.55 24.46
N VAL A 110 -3.71 -1.68 23.79
CA VAL A 110 -4.53 -1.87 22.58
C VAL A 110 -5.47 -3.05 22.80
N ALA A 111 -6.65 -2.97 22.23
CA ALA A 111 -7.55 -4.11 22.07
C ALA A 111 -7.65 -4.46 20.57
N PHE A 112 -7.75 -5.75 20.27
CA PHE A 112 -7.85 -6.26 18.90
C PHE A 112 -9.21 -6.91 18.71
N LYS A 113 -9.97 -6.46 17.72
CA LYS A 113 -11.29 -6.99 17.33
C LYS A 113 -11.13 -7.82 16.06
N SER A 114 -11.60 -9.07 16.06
CA SER A 114 -11.50 -9.98 14.91
C SER A 114 -12.53 -9.69 13.81
N GLY A 115 -12.35 -10.37 12.67
CA GLY A 115 -13.33 -10.59 11.60
C GLY A 115 -14.77 -10.87 12.05
N TYR A 116 -14.94 -11.53 13.20
CA TYR A 116 -16.24 -11.97 13.73
C TYR A 116 -16.86 -10.97 14.70
N GLY A 117 -16.30 -9.76 14.79
CA GLY A 117 -16.78 -8.71 15.68
C GLY A 117 -16.43 -8.92 17.16
N LYS A 118 -15.57 -9.89 17.48
CA LYS A 118 -15.22 -10.25 18.86
C LYS A 118 -13.80 -9.83 19.21
N TYR A 119 -13.60 -9.39 20.45
CA TYR A 119 -12.28 -9.00 20.94
C TYR A 119 -11.45 -10.20 21.36
N LEU A 120 -10.15 -10.14 21.04
CA LEU A 120 -9.14 -11.05 21.59
C LEU A 120 -9.15 -10.92 23.12
N LYS A 121 -9.19 -12.05 23.79
CA LYS A 121 -9.23 -12.15 25.25
C LYS A 121 -8.30 -13.26 25.72
N VAL A 122 -7.47 -12.95 26.71
CA VAL A 122 -6.70 -13.99 27.41
C VAL A 122 -7.55 -14.67 28.48
N GLU A 123 -7.62 -16.00 28.42
CA GLU A 123 -8.26 -16.85 29.42
C GLU A 123 -7.31 -17.20 30.56
N LYS A 124 -7.86 -17.75 31.65
CA LYS A 124 -7.09 -18.03 32.88
C LYS A 124 -6.00 -19.08 32.70
N ASP A 125 -6.20 -20.01 31.76
CA ASP A 125 -5.24 -21.04 31.38
C ASP A 125 -4.16 -20.53 30.40
N GLY A 126 -4.27 -19.27 29.96
CA GLY A 126 -3.37 -18.66 28.99
C GLY A 126 -3.82 -18.83 27.55
N MET A 127 -4.93 -19.52 27.25
CA MET A 127 -5.47 -19.57 25.89
C MET A 127 -6.00 -18.20 25.47
N ILE A 128 -5.83 -17.81 24.20
CA ILE A 128 -6.43 -16.58 23.67
C ILE A 128 -7.67 -16.94 22.85
N THR A 129 -8.80 -16.34 23.18
CA THR A 129 -10.08 -16.57 22.52
C THR A 129 -10.74 -15.28 22.10
N GLY A 130 -11.55 -15.34 21.05
CA GLY A 130 -12.25 -14.21 20.44
C GLY A 130 -13.75 -14.35 20.65
N ARG A 131 -14.21 -14.30 21.91
CA ARG A 131 -15.64 -14.46 22.24
C ARG A 131 -16.28 -13.24 22.91
N SER A 132 -15.47 -12.24 23.27
CA SER A 132 -15.93 -11.06 24.00
C SER A 132 -16.50 -10.00 23.05
N ASP A 133 -17.68 -9.46 23.37
CA ASP A 133 -18.30 -8.34 22.64
C ASP A 133 -17.77 -6.97 23.08
N ALA A 134 -17.07 -6.90 24.21
CA ALA A 134 -16.59 -5.64 24.78
C ALA A 134 -15.18 -5.78 25.33
N VAL A 135 -14.46 -4.66 25.33
CA VAL A 135 -13.12 -4.58 25.91
C VAL A 135 -13.23 -4.41 27.43
N SER A 136 -12.65 -5.36 28.17
CA SER A 136 -12.42 -5.27 29.60
C SER A 136 -10.92 -5.41 29.89
N ALA A 137 -10.54 -5.77 31.11
CA ALA A 137 -9.13 -5.93 31.48
C ALA A 137 -8.44 -7.08 30.72
N LEU A 138 -9.16 -8.15 30.37
CA LEU A 138 -8.61 -9.37 29.74
C LEU A 138 -8.45 -9.24 28.22
N GLU A 139 -9.08 -8.24 27.62
CA GLU A 139 -9.02 -7.92 26.19
C GLU A 139 -7.98 -6.83 25.87
N GLN A 140 -7.24 -6.38 26.90
CA GLN A 140 -6.19 -5.39 26.76
C GLN A 140 -4.82 -6.05 26.64
N PHE A 141 -4.09 -5.68 25.59
CA PHE A 141 -2.73 -6.12 25.33
C PHE A 141 -1.79 -4.92 25.31
N GLU A 142 -0.57 -5.12 25.79
CA GLU A 142 0.48 -4.10 25.82
C GLU A 142 1.59 -4.48 24.83
N PRO A 143 1.70 -3.77 23.70
CA PRO A 143 2.80 -3.95 22.76
C PRO A 143 4.13 -3.46 23.34
N VAL A 144 5.12 -4.35 23.38
CA VAL A 144 6.47 -4.07 23.87
C VAL A 144 7.42 -4.07 22.68
N PHE A 145 8.06 -2.93 22.43
CA PHE A 145 9.02 -2.74 21.35
C PHE A 145 10.46 -2.71 21.90
N GLU A 146 11.31 -3.63 21.46
CA GLU A 146 12.72 -3.71 21.89
C GLU A 146 13.61 -4.14 20.71
N GLN A 147 14.64 -3.33 20.40
CA GLN A 147 15.62 -3.61 19.34
C GLN A 147 15.00 -3.97 17.97
N GLY A 148 13.90 -3.31 17.58
CA GLY A 148 13.20 -3.55 16.32
C GLY A 148 12.30 -4.79 16.31
N LYS A 149 12.19 -5.51 17.44
CA LYS A 149 11.26 -6.61 17.65
C LYS A 149 10.07 -6.14 18.47
N THR A 150 8.93 -6.80 18.27
CA THR A 150 7.70 -6.54 19.03
C THR A 150 7.26 -7.82 19.72
N ALA A 151 6.72 -7.70 20.92
CA ALA A 151 6.02 -8.76 21.62
C ALA A 151 4.73 -8.19 22.21
N LEU A 152 3.69 -9.00 22.36
CA LEU A 152 2.43 -8.59 22.97
C LEU A 152 2.35 -9.16 24.39
N LEU A 153 2.23 -8.29 25.39
CA LEU A 153 2.00 -8.68 26.78
C LEU A 153 0.49 -8.72 27.03
N ALA A 154 -0.02 -9.89 27.44
CA ALA A 154 -1.42 -10.07 27.80
C ALA A 154 -1.69 -9.70 29.27
N ALA A 155 -2.97 -9.53 29.62
CA ALA A 155 -3.40 -9.12 30.96
C ALA A 155 -3.01 -10.09 32.09
N ASN A 156 -2.71 -11.35 31.76
CA ASN A 156 -2.21 -12.35 32.72
C ASN A 156 -0.71 -12.20 33.03
N GLY A 157 -0.02 -11.23 32.42
CA GLY A 157 1.40 -10.98 32.60
C GLY A 157 2.31 -11.94 31.81
N CYS A 158 1.77 -12.61 30.80
CA CYS A 158 2.50 -13.49 29.89
C CYS A 158 2.48 -12.93 28.46
N PHE A 159 3.48 -13.29 27.66
CA PHE A 159 3.60 -12.87 26.28
C PHE A 159 2.84 -13.80 25.33
N VAL A 160 2.23 -13.21 24.32
CA VAL A 160 1.51 -13.93 23.25
C VAL A 160 2.50 -14.69 22.38
N SER A 161 2.20 -15.95 22.11
CA SER A 161 2.93 -16.85 21.20
C SER A 161 1.94 -17.78 20.50
N VAL A 162 2.45 -18.54 19.54
CA VAL A 162 1.72 -19.64 18.90
C VAL A 162 2.21 -20.96 19.51
N ASP A 163 1.27 -21.84 19.88
CA ASP A 163 1.60 -23.18 20.35
C ASP A 163 2.08 -24.05 19.18
N PRO A 164 3.27 -24.67 19.27
CA PRO A 164 3.83 -25.46 18.17
C PRO A 164 3.13 -26.80 17.93
N GLU A 165 2.24 -27.26 18.83
CA GLU A 165 1.54 -28.54 18.68
C GLU A 165 0.26 -28.42 17.86
N ASP A 166 -0.50 -27.32 18.03
CA ASP A 166 -1.82 -27.13 17.42
C ASP A 166 -2.02 -25.75 16.77
N ASP A 167 -0.94 -24.98 16.63
CA ASP A 167 -0.93 -23.62 16.07
C ASP A 167 -1.87 -22.64 16.81
N ALA A 168 -2.30 -22.95 18.04
CA ALA A 168 -3.22 -22.10 18.78
C ALA A 168 -2.52 -20.86 19.34
N LEU A 169 -3.25 -19.74 19.37
CA LEU A 169 -2.74 -18.51 19.99
C LEU A 169 -2.85 -18.59 21.52
N VAL A 170 -1.72 -18.43 22.21
CA VAL A 170 -1.61 -18.58 23.67
C VAL A 170 -0.76 -17.47 24.29
N ALA A 171 -0.92 -17.23 25.59
CA ALA A 171 -0.11 -16.33 26.39
C ALA A 171 0.30 -17.02 27.70
N ILE A 172 1.37 -17.82 27.63
CA ILE A 172 1.79 -18.73 28.72
C ILE A 172 3.15 -18.31 29.30
N LYS A 173 4.12 -17.91 28.47
CA LYS A 173 5.48 -17.62 28.94
C LYS A 173 5.61 -16.19 29.45
N LYS A 174 6.27 -16.01 30.60
CA LYS A 174 6.56 -14.68 31.21
C LYS A 174 7.79 -13.98 30.64
N LYS A 175 8.55 -14.66 29.79
CA LYS A 175 9.78 -14.14 29.16
C LYS A 175 9.65 -14.27 27.66
N VAL A 176 10.16 -13.28 26.94
CA VAL A 176 10.19 -13.27 25.47
C VAL A 176 11.32 -14.17 25.00
N GLY A 177 10.98 -15.29 24.35
CA GLY A 177 11.87 -16.12 23.55
C GLY A 177 11.75 -15.79 22.06
N SER A 178 12.12 -16.73 21.19
CA SER A 178 11.90 -16.59 19.74
C SER A 178 10.42 -16.62 19.36
N ASP A 179 9.64 -17.43 20.07
CA ASP A 179 8.26 -17.79 19.70
C ASP A 179 7.25 -16.72 20.15
N GLU A 180 7.65 -15.87 21.11
CA GLU A 180 6.87 -14.74 21.62
C GLU A 180 7.11 -13.45 20.83
N VAL A 181 8.00 -13.47 19.83
CA VAL A 181 8.25 -12.31 18.97
C VAL A 181 7.24 -12.32 17.83
N CYS A 182 6.48 -11.24 17.71
CA CYS A 182 5.52 -11.02 16.63
C CYS A 182 5.81 -9.70 15.90
N THR A 183 5.23 -9.55 14.71
CA THR A 183 5.21 -8.29 13.96
C THR A 183 3.77 -7.83 13.82
N ILE A 184 3.47 -6.64 14.35
CA ILE A 184 2.17 -6.00 14.13
C ILE A 184 2.28 -5.23 12.82
N ARG A 185 1.41 -5.53 11.86
CA ARG A 185 1.33 -4.82 10.58
C ARG A 185 0.08 -3.98 10.52
N SER A 186 0.16 -2.82 9.87
CA SER A 186 -0.98 -1.92 9.62
C SER A 186 -1.07 -1.58 8.14
N CYS A 187 -2.29 -1.34 7.66
CA CYS A 187 -2.53 -0.74 6.34
C CYS A 187 -2.96 0.74 6.42
N ALA A 188 -2.97 1.33 7.63
CA ALA A 188 -3.34 2.72 7.83
C ALA A 188 -2.34 3.67 7.13
N GLY A 189 -2.84 4.81 6.66
CA GLY A 189 -2.01 5.85 6.07
C GLY A 189 -0.99 6.39 7.08
N ARG A 190 0.31 6.34 6.74
CA ARG A 190 1.36 6.92 7.58
C ARG A 190 1.35 8.45 7.47
N GLU A 191 1.26 9.15 8.60
CA GLU A 191 1.79 10.51 8.69
C GLU A 191 3.33 10.43 8.73
N ASP A 192 3.96 10.83 7.64
CA ASP A 192 5.41 11.04 7.46
C ASP A 192 6.35 9.91 7.95
N ILE A 193 6.92 9.17 6.99
CA ILE A 193 8.23 8.52 7.20
C ILE A 193 9.29 9.64 7.25
N SER A 194 9.44 10.25 8.42
CA SER A 194 10.64 10.97 8.78
C SER A 194 11.77 9.94 8.83
N SER A 195 12.65 9.96 7.82
CA SER A 195 13.86 9.16 7.72
C SER A 195 14.70 9.19 9.02
N LYS A 196 14.52 8.22 9.89
CA LYS A 196 15.38 7.77 11.00
C LYS A 196 14.93 6.33 11.26
N GLU A 197 15.70 5.26 11.16
CA GLU A 197 17.14 5.05 11.25
C GLU A 197 17.46 3.82 10.38
N LEU A 198 18.29 3.97 9.34
CA LEU A 198 19.06 2.86 8.81
C LEU A 198 20.52 3.24 9.04
N PRO A 199 21.34 2.41 9.71
CA PRO A 199 22.77 2.67 9.82
C PRO A 199 23.35 2.87 8.41
N LEU A 200 24.09 3.97 8.22
CA LEU A 200 24.75 4.34 6.95
C LEU A 200 25.60 3.21 6.34
N GLU A 201 25.97 2.23 7.16
CA GLU A 201 26.79 1.07 6.80
C GLU A 201 26.01 0.03 5.97
N GLU A 202 24.67 0.02 6.03
CA GLU A 202 23.81 -0.98 5.37
C GLU A 202 22.99 -0.43 4.20
N SER A 203 23.16 0.85 3.85
CA SER A 203 22.46 1.44 2.70
C SER A 203 23.27 1.26 1.41
N GLY A 204 22.71 0.53 0.43
CA GLY A 204 23.25 0.39 -0.92
C GLY A 204 23.15 -1.03 -1.49
N ASP A 205 23.55 -1.20 -2.75
CA ASP A 205 23.78 -2.54 -3.34
C ASP A 205 25.02 -3.20 -2.71
N LEU A 206 25.22 -4.51 -2.88
CA LEU A 206 26.29 -5.30 -2.24
C LEU A 206 27.70 -4.67 -2.40
N ASP A 207 27.97 -4.05 -3.56
CA ASP A 207 29.22 -3.34 -3.85
C ASP A 207 29.41 -2.06 -3.01
N GLN A 208 28.32 -1.39 -2.60
CA GLN A 208 28.35 -0.19 -1.74
C GLN A 208 28.52 -0.54 -0.27
N VAL A 209 27.95 -1.66 0.18
CA VAL A 209 28.14 -2.17 1.53
C VAL A 209 29.60 -2.58 1.76
N GLU A 210 30.24 -3.20 0.77
CA GLU A 210 31.67 -3.53 0.80
C GLU A 210 32.58 -2.29 0.87
N LEU A 211 32.22 -1.22 0.14
CA LEU A 211 32.95 0.06 0.19
C LEU A 211 32.84 0.77 1.54
N ASN A 212 31.70 0.64 2.23
CA ASN A 212 31.47 1.24 3.54
C ASN A 212 32.28 0.54 4.65
N TYR A 213 32.52 -0.76 4.54
CA TYR A 213 33.29 -1.55 5.52
C TYR A 213 34.82 -1.34 5.44
N VAL A 214 35.37 -0.99 4.28
CA VAL A 214 36.83 -0.94 4.06
C VAL A 214 37.43 0.48 4.25
N GLY A 215 36.58 1.51 4.40
CA GLY A 215 36.97 2.93 4.30
C GLY A 215 37.39 3.67 5.59
N THR A 216 37.71 3.02 6.70
CA THR A 216 38.12 3.75 7.93
C THR A 216 39.63 3.96 8.03
N LYS A 217 40.16 5.14 7.63
CA LYS A 217 41.20 5.91 8.37
C LYS A 217 41.33 7.39 7.91
N ARG A 218 40.99 8.29 8.84
CA ARG A 218 41.59 9.64 9.16
C ARG A 218 41.15 10.92 8.40
N LYS A 219 40.43 11.78 9.17
CA LYS A 219 40.49 13.27 9.34
C LYS A 219 40.32 14.17 8.09
N HIS A 220 39.55 15.27 8.05
CA HIS A 220 39.29 16.32 9.05
C HIS A 220 37.94 17.04 8.75
N LYS A 221 37.30 17.51 9.82
CA LYS A 221 36.06 18.28 9.92
C LYS A 221 36.09 19.61 9.13
N LYS A 222 35.07 19.87 8.30
CA LYS A 222 34.62 21.23 7.95
C LYS A 222 33.09 21.21 7.84
N ASP A 223 32.43 21.79 8.84
CA ASP A 223 30.98 21.88 8.93
C ASP A 223 30.41 22.63 7.72
N LYS A 224 29.74 21.88 6.84
CA LYS A 224 28.89 22.44 5.80
C LYS A 224 27.45 22.08 6.17
N LYS A 225 26.73 23.09 6.63
CA LYS A 225 25.31 23.04 6.98
C LYS A 225 24.52 22.90 5.67
N ASP A 226 24.45 21.69 5.14
CA ASP A 226 23.56 21.38 4.03
C ASP A 226 22.12 21.29 4.59
N LYS A 227 21.32 22.30 4.26
CA LYS A 227 19.87 22.28 4.47
C LYS A 227 19.30 21.20 3.56
N GLU A 228 19.05 20.04 4.12
CA GLU A 228 18.37 18.95 3.43
C GLU A 228 16.90 19.35 3.19
N ALA A 229 16.53 19.42 1.92
CA ALA A 229 15.21 19.83 1.47
C ALA A 229 14.19 18.75 1.85
N LYS A 230 13.25 19.10 2.73
CA LYS A 230 12.06 18.30 3.02
C LYS A 230 11.30 18.05 1.70
N ARG A 231 11.16 16.79 1.31
CA ARG A 231 10.34 16.36 0.16
C ARG A 231 8.89 16.27 0.64
N ALA A 232 7.97 16.96 -0.02
CA ALA A 232 6.55 16.81 0.23
C ALA A 232 6.06 15.55 -0.50
N LEU A 233 5.68 14.50 0.25
CA LEU A 233 4.88 13.41 -0.27
C LEU A 233 3.48 13.96 -0.56
N VAL A 234 2.91 13.60 -1.72
CA VAL A 234 1.50 13.90 -2.02
C VAL A 234 0.67 12.90 -1.23
N VAL A 235 0.13 13.36 -0.10
CA VAL A 235 -0.79 12.58 0.73
C VAL A 235 -2.10 12.41 -0.02
N ASP A 236 -2.54 11.17 -0.21
CA ASP A 236 -3.88 10.88 -0.73
C ASP A 236 -4.90 11.22 0.37
N THR A 237 -5.49 12.41 0.27
CA THR A 237 -6.46 12.89 1.24
C THR A 237 -7.71 12.03 1.30
N ASP A 238 -8.10 11.36 0.21
CA ASP A 238 -9.23 10.43 0.21
C ASP A 238 -8.87 9.16 0.98
N ALA A 239 -7.69 8.59 0.73
CA ALA A 239 -7.23 7.43 1.49
C ALA A 239 -7.21 7.70 3.01
N VAL A 240 -6.70 8.87 3.43
CA VAL A 240 -6.66 9.25 4.85
C VAL A 240 -8.07 9.36 5.45
N LYS A 241 -9.03 9.92 4.72
CA LYS A 241 -10.45 10.04 5.15
C LYS A 241 -11.15 8.69 5.32
N HIS A 242 -10.55 7.62 4.84
CA HIS A 242 -11.10 6.28 4.84
C HIS A 242 -10.10 5.29 5.47
N GLY A 243 -9.33 5.73 6.47
CA GLY A 243 -8.46 4.86 7.27
C GLY A 243 -7.32 4.19 6.50
N GLY A 244 -6.84 4.80 5.41
CA GLY A 244 -5.82 4.25 4.52
C GLY A 244 -6.36 3.59 3.26
N TRP A 245 -7.69 3.49 3.10
CA TRP A 245 -8.33 2.80 1.98
C TRP A 245 -8.63 3.76 0.82
N TRP A 246 -7.93 3.58 -0.30
CA TRP A 246 -8.01 4.46 -1.46
C TRP A 246 -9.03 3.95 -2.50
N GLN A 247 -9.67 4.89 -3.21
CA GLN A 247 -10.61 4.55 -4.29
C GLN A 247 -9.90 3.97 -5.52
N VAL A 248 -10.37 2.80 -5.94
CA VAL A 248 -9.89 2.11 -7.13
C VAL A 248 -10.42 2.79 -8.41
N ALA A 249 -9.54 2.96 -9.41
CA ALA A 249 -9.86 3.59 -10.68
C ALA A 249 -9.83 2.64 -11.90
N LYS A 250 -9.28 1.42 -11.74
CA LYS A 250 -9.10 0.44 -12.81
C LYS A 250 -9.30 -0.97 -12.27
N THR A 251 -9.72 -1.91 -13.11
CA THR A 251 -9.92 -3.31 -12.71
C THR A 251 -8.63 -3.98 -12.23
N SER A 252 -7.47 -3.62 -12.81
CA SER A 252 -6.15 -4.13 -12.41
C SER A 252 -5.77 -3.84 -10.97
N ASP A 253 -6.35 -2.79 -10.41
CA ASP A 253 -6.07 -2.27 -9.07
C ASP A 253 -6.97 -2.94 -8.01
N ILE A 254 -7.94 -3.76 -8.43
CA ILE A 254 -8.84 -4.52 -7.56
C ILE A 254 -8.14 -5.84 -7.20
N THR A 255 -7.16 -5.75 -6.32
CA THR A 255 -6.38 -6.90 -5.84
C THR A 255 -6.19 -6.81 -4.33
N GLY A 256 -5.99 -7.98 -3.71
CA GLY A 256 -5.78 -8.06 -2.27
C GLY A 256 -7.03 -7.72 -1.47
N SER A 257 -6.85 -7.05 -0.32
CA SER A 257 -7.96 -6.65 0.54
C SER A 257 -8.69 -5.43 -0.04
N ILE A 258 -10.00 -5.58 -0.23
CA ILE A 258 -10.90 -4.55 -0.77
C ILE A 258 -12.11 -4.37 0.13
N ALA A 259 -12.74 -3.19 0.04
CA ALA A 259 -14.03 -2.91 0.65
C ALA A 259 -14.99 -2.36 -0.41
N LEU A 260 -16.26 -2.77 -0.33
CA LEU A 260 -17.31 -2.27 -1.21
C LEU A 260 -18.11 -1.20 -0.48
N GLN A 261 -17.94 0.05 -0.87
CA GLN A 261 -18.63 1.18 -0.26
C GLN A 261 -19.88 1.56 -1.09
N PHE A 262 -21.00 1.72 -0.41
CA PHE A 262 -22.19 2.42 -0.89
C PHE A 262 -22.42 3.67 -0.01
N ASP A 263 -23.29 4.57 -0.43
CA ASP A 263 -23.69 5.76 0.33
C ASP A 263 -22.53 6.46 1.11
N LYS A 264 -22.85 7.21 2.16
CA LYS A 264 -21.87 8.00 2.93
C LYS A 264 -21.06 7.08 3.84
N GLN A 265 -19.93 6.56 3.36
CA GLN A 265 -18.99 5.73 4.12
C GLN A 265 -19.64 4.48 4.77
N ALA A 266 -20.64 3.89 4.11
CA ALA A 266 -21.21 2.62 4.53
C ALA A 266 -20.62 1.50 3.67
N TYR A 267 -20.13 0.43 4.28
CA TYR A 267 -19.49 -0.67 3.58
C TYR A 267 -20.35 -1.93 3.64
N VAL A 268 -20.24 -2.78 2.63
CA VAL A 268 -20.92 -4.08 2.63
C VAL A 268 -20.31 -4.95 3.71
N LYS A 269 -21.14 -5.41 4.65
CA LYS A 269 -20.81 -6.29 5.75
C LYS A 269 -21.22 -7.73 5.45
N ALA A 270 -20.32 -8.68 5.70
CA ALA A 270 -20.59 -10.10 5.63
C ALA A 270 -21.17 -10.65 6.94
N LEU A 271 -22.18 -11.51 6.84
CA LEU A 271 -22.81 -12.18 7.97
C LEU A 271 -22.41 -13.67 7.99
N ASP A 272 -22.42 -14.26 9.19
CA ASP A 272 -22.10 -15.67 9.45
C ASP A 272 -23.03 -16.68 8.74
N ASN A 273 -24.24 -16.25 8.41
CA ASN A 273 -25.23 -17.03 7.66
C ASN A 273 -25.03 -17.01 6.12
N GLY A 274 -23.95 -16.38 5.66
CA GLY A 274 -23.60 -16.23 4.25
C GLY A 274 -24.46 -15.20 3.51
N LEU A 275 -25.12 -14.28 4.21
CA LEU A 275 -25.76 -13.10 3.64
C LEU A 275 -24.86 -11.87 3.76
N PHE A 276 -25.18 -10.83 2.99
CA PHE A 276 -24.50 -9.55 3.04
C PHE A 276 -25.52 -8.44 3.28
N THR A 277 -25.13 -7.46 4.10
CA THR A 277 -25.94 -6.29 4.42
C THR A 277 -25.09 -5.04 4.37
N LEU A 278 -25.69 -3.87 4.25
CA LEU A 278 -24.94 -2.61 4.36
C LEU A 278 -24.66 -2.29 5.84
N GLY A 279 -23.39 -2.08 6.18
CA GLY A 279 -22.96 -1.65 7.50
C GLY A 279 -23.42 -0.23 7.84
N ALA A 280 -23.35 0.14 9.11
CA ALA A 280 -23.62 1.52 9.51
C ALA A 280 -22.57 2.47 8.89
N PRO A 281 -22.95 3.72 8.57
CA PRO A 281 -21.99 4.73 8.13
C PRO A 281 -20.83 4.91 9.12
N HIS A 282 -19.60 4.83 8.61
CA HIS A 282 -18.37 5.08 9.36
C HIS A 282 -18.08 6.57 9.49
N ASN A 283 -17.25 6.96 10.47
CA ASN A 283 -16.78 8.35 10.56
C ASN A 283 -15.59 8.60 9.64
N GLU A 284 -15.33 9.88 9.37
CA GLU A 284 -14.17 10.28 8.58
C GLU A 284 -12.86 9.88 9.28
N GLY A 285 -12.04 9.10 8.59
CA GLY A 285 -10.80 8.52 9.09
C GLY A 285 -10.93 7.06 9.56
N ASP A 286 -12.15 6.57 9.77
CA ASP A 286 -12.38 5.19 10.17
C ASP A 286 -12.19 4.25 8.94
N PRO A 287 -11.44 3.14 9.10
CA PRO A 287 -11.36 2.12 8.06
C PRO A 287 -12.58 1.20 8.08
N PRO A 288 -12.81 0.42 7.01
CA PRO A 288 -13.79 -0.67 7.02
C PRO A 288 -13.56 -1.61 8.20
N ASP A 289 -14.64 -2.08 8.81
CA ASP A 289 -14.58 -3.12 9.83
C ASP A 289 -14.08 -4.44 9.21
N PRO A 290 -13.51 -5.38 9.99
CA PRO A 290 -12.96 -6.62 9.44
C PRO A 290 -13.99 -7.48 8.69
N GLU A 291 -15.25 -7.43 9.12
CA GLU A 291 -16.40 -8.07 8.47
C GLU A 291 -16.85 -7.40 7.15
N GLU A 292 -16.33 -6.20 6.87
CA GLU A 292 -16.59 -5.41 5.66
C GLU A 292 -15.43 -5.50 4.65
N ILE A 293 -14.38 -6.26 5.00
CA ILE A 293 -13.21 -6.50 4.16
C ILE A 293 -13.37 -7.82 3.40
N PHE A 294 -13.10 -7.75 2.10
CA PHE A 294 -13.13 -8.87 1.17
C PHE A 294 -11.74 -9.04 0.54
N SER A 295 -11.41 -10.25 0.09
CA SER A 295 -10.28 -10.47 -0.83
C SER A 295 -10.78 -10.44 -2.26
N ALA A 296 -10.17 -9.61 -3.09
CA ALA A 296 -10.36 -9.61 -4.53
C ALA A 296 -9.37 -10.54 -5.23
N VAL A 297 -9.91 -11.37 -6.13
CA VAL A 297 -9.15 -12.21 -7.04
C VAL A 297 -9.47 -11.78 -8.47
N LEU A 298 -8.46 -11.29 -9.19
CA LEU A 298 -8.59 -10.95 -10.60
C LEU A 298 -8.70 -12.24 -11.43
N ILE A 299 -9.82 -12.43 -12.11
CA ILE A 299 -10.05 -13.62 -12.97
C ILE A 299 -9.44 -13.37 -14.36
N ASN A 300 -9.67 -12.18 -14.89
CA ASN A 300 -9.10 -11.68 -16.15
C ASN A 300 -9.14 -10.14 -16.13
N GLU A 301 -8.76 -9.50 -17.24
CA GLU A 301 -8.70 -8.02 -17.33
C GLU A 301 -10.06 -7.31 -17.08
N GLN A 302 -11.18 -8.02 -17.16
CA GLN A 302 -12.54 -7.47 -17.02
C GLN A 302 -13.26 -7.93 -15.76
N LYS A 303 -12.95 -9.13 -15.26
CA LYS A 303 -13.73 -9.81 -14.22
C LYS A 303 -12.93 -10.05 -12.96
N VAL A 304 -13.61 -9.87 -11.84
CA VAL A 304 -13.11 -10.08 -10.48
C VAL A 304 -14.03 -11.01 -9.72
N ALA A 305 -13.48 -11.76 -8.78
CA ALA A 305 -14.24 -12.46 -7.74
C ALA A 305 -13.92 -11.85 -6.39
N PHE A 306 -14.93 -11.79 -5.51
CA PHE A 306 -14.79 -11.29 -4.15
C PHE A 306 -15.00 -12.44 -3.16
N LYS A 307 -14.06 -12.61 -2.24
CA LYS A 307 -14.10 -13.59 -1.15
C LYS A 307 -14.34 -12.86 0.17
N SER A 308 -15.37 -13.23 0.91
CA SER A 308 -15.66 -12.70 2.24
C SER A 308 -14.64 -13.18 3.28
N GLY A 309 -14.63 -12.53 4.45
CA GLY A 309 -13.85 -12.98 5.61
C GLY A 309 -14.26 -14.32 6.20
N TYR A 310 -15.39 -14.90 5.79
CA TYR A 310 -15.78 -16.28 6.12
C TYR A 310 -15.20 -17.31 5.14
N GLY A 311 -14.30 -16.89 4.27
CA GLY A 311 -13.64 -17.75 3.30
C GLY A 311 -14.51 -18.13 2.10
N LYS A 312 -15.71 -17.55 1.95
CA LYS A 312 -16.66 -17.87 0.88
C LYS A 312 -16.75 -16.76 -0.17
N TYR A 313 -16.89 -17.14 -1.43
CA TYR A 313 -17.06 -16.22 -2.55
C TYR A 313 -18.48 -15.67 -2.63
N LEU A 314 -18.58 -14.39 -3.00
CA LEU A 314 -19.83 -13.73 -3.36
C LEU A 314 -20.38 -14.39 -4.62
N LYS A 315 -21.66 -14.76 -4.58
CA LYS A 315 -22.37 -15.43 -5.66
C LYS A 315 -23.73 -14.78 -5.85
N VAL A 316 -24.09 -14.51 -7.10
CA VAL A 316 -25.46 -14.10 -7.45
C VAL A 316 -26.38 -15.32 -7.57
N GLU A 317 -27.50 -15.30 -6.85
CA GLU A 317 -28.55 -16.31 -6.90
C GLU A 317 -29.59 -15.99 -8.00
N LYS A 318 -30.46 -16.95 -8.29
CA LYS A 318 -31.44 -16.85 -9.39
C LYS A 318 -32.49 -15.76 -9.18
N ASP A 319 -32.80 -15.44 -7.93
CA ASP A 319 -33.70 -14.37 -7.51
C ASP A 319 -33.03 -12.99 -7.52
N GLY A 320 -31.72 -12.93 -7.78
CA GLY A 320 -30.92 -11.71 -7.74
C GLY A 320 -30.30 -11.41 -6.37
N MET A 321 -30.52 -12.23 -5.34
CA MET A 321 -29.83 -12.04 -4.05
C MET A 321 -28.35 -12.40 -4.18
N ILE A 322 -27.46 -11.69 -3.48
CA ILE A 322 -26.04 -12.04 -3.42
C ILE A 322 -25.75 -12.75 -2.10
N THR A 323 -25.13 -13.93 -2.18
CA THR A 323 -24.82 -14.76 -1.01
C THR A 323 -23.38 -15.24 -1.03
N GLY A 324 -22.80 -15.43 0.15
CA GLY A 324 -21.41 -15.82 0.37
C GLY A 324 -21.32 -17.26 0.84
N ARG A 325 -21.72 -18.22 0.00
CA ARG A 325 -21.73 -19.66 0.36
C ARG A 325 -20.85 -20.54 -0.51
N SER A 326 -20.28 -19.98 -1.58
CA SER A 326 -19.47 -20.74 -2.54
C SER A 326 -18.02 -20.89 -2.06
N ASP A 327 -17.49 -22.10 -2.09
CA ASP A 327 -16.07 -22.39 -1.80
C ASP A 327 -15.13 -22.07 -2.96
N ALA A 328 -15.66 -21.96 -4.18
CA ALA A 328 -14.89 -21.78 -5.39
C ALA A 328 -15.53 -20.77 -6.35
N VAL A 329 -14.69 -20.15 -7.16
CA VAL A 329 -15.12 -19.24 -8.21
C VAL A 329 -15.60 -20.04 -9.42
N SER A 330 -16.89 -19.90 -9.76
CA SER A 330 -17.47 -20.34 -11.02
C SER A 330 -18.01 -19.13 -11.79
N ALA A 331 -18.95 -19.33 -12.71
CA ALA A 331 -19.53 -18.26 -13.52
C ALA A 331 -20.39 -17.29 -12.71
N LEU A 332 -21.00 -17.73 -11.61
CA LEU A 332 -21.94 -16.92 -10.79
C LEU A 332 -21.22 -16.06 -9.74
N GLU A 333 -19.94 -16.33 -9.50
CA GLU A 333 -19.06 -15.62 -8.58
C GLU A 333 -18.21 -14.54 -9.29
N GLN A 334 -18.40 -14.36 -10.60
CA GLN A 334 -17.67 -13.37 -11.39
C GLN A 334 -18.49 -12.08 -11.49
N PHE A 335 -17.84 -10.98 -11.14
CA PHE A 335 -18.37 -9.63 -11.27
C PHE A 335 -17.51 -8.83 -12.23
N GLU A 336 -18.13 -7.94 -13.00
CA GLU A 336 -17.47 -7.06 -13.96
C GLU A 336 -17.60 -5.60 -13.48
N PRO A 337 -16.50 -4.98 -13.00
CA PRO A 337 -16.49 -3.57 -12.61
C PRO A 337 -16.57 -2.67 -13.84
N VAL A 338 -17.55 -1.78 -13.85
CA VAL A 338 -17.76 -0.79 -14.91
C VAL A 338 -17.45 0.60 -14.36
N PHE A 339 -16.46 1.27 -14.95
CA PHE A 339 -16.03 2.62 -14.57
C PHE A 339 -16.55 3.65 -15.56
N GLU A 340 -17.34 4.62 -15.10
CA GLU A 340 -17.88 5.69 -15.94
C GLU A 340 -17.90 7.02 -15.18
N GLN A 341 -17.29 8.06 -15.75
CA GLN A 341 -17.26 9.42 -15.17
C GLN A 341 -16.77 9.50 -13.71
N GLY A 342 -15.83 8.62 -13.32
CA GLY A 342 -15.29 8.56 -11.96
C GLY A 342 -16.19 7.82 -10.95
N LYS A 343 -17.27 7.21 -11.42
CA LYS A 343 -18.13 6.31 -10.65
C LYS A 343 -17.87 4.86 -11.07
N THR A 344 -18.16 3.93 -10.17
CA THR A 344 -18.06 2.50 -10.42
C THR A 344 -19.40 1.83 -10.17
N ALA A 345 -19.72 0.82 -10.96
CA ALA A 345 -20.82 -0.10 -10.71
C ALA A 345 -20.32 -1.53 -10.94
N LEU A 346 -20.90 -2.50 -10.24
CA LEU A 346 -20.55 -3.91 -10.39
C LEU A 346 -21.64 -4.64 -11.17
N LEU A 347 -21.29 -5.23 -12.31
CA LEU A 347 -22.19 -6.08 -13.09
C LEU A 347 -22.04 -7.53 -12.64
N ALA A 348 -23.13 -8.14 -12.18
CA ALA A 348 -23.16 -9.55 -11.78
C ALA A 348 -23.41 -10.47 -12.99
N ALA A 349 -23.16 -11.77 -12.82
CA ALA A 349 -23.30 -12.78 -13.87
C ALA A 349 -24.73 -12.92 -14.46
N ASN A 350 -25.75 -12.47 -13.74
CA ASN A 350 -27.14 -12.44 -14.20
C ASN A 350 -27.44 -11.25 -15.16
N GLY A 351 -26.45 -10.39 -15.43
CA GLY A 351 -26.58 -9.20 -16.27
C GLY A 351 -27.28 -8.02 -15.58
N CYS A 352 -27.33 -8.03 -14.25
CA CYS A 352 -27.85 -6.93 -13.42
C CYS A 352 -26.73 -6.32 -12.58
N PHE A 353 -26.91 -5.07 -12.18
CA PHE A 353 -25.96 -4.34 -11.35
C PHE A 353 -26.21 -4.57 -9.86
N VAL A 354 -25.13 -4.65 -9.10
CA VAL A 354 -25.16 -4.78 -7.64
C VAL A 354 -25.66 -3.48 -7.02
N SER A 355 -26.58 -3.60 -6.08
CA SER A 355 -27.19 -2.53 -5.30
C SER A 355 -27.50 -3.01 -3.88
N VAL A 356 -27.85 -2.09 -3.01
CA VAL A 356 -28.42 -2.39 -1.69
C VAL A 356 -29.93 -2.23 -1.74
N ASP A 357 -30.67 -3.20 -1.21
CA ASP A 357 -32.12 -3.12 -1.10
C ASP A 357 -32.50 -2.10 -0.01
N PRO A 358 -33.35 -1.09 -0.31
CA PRO A 358 -33.71 -0.05 0.66
C PRO A 358 -34.66 -0.53 1.77
N GLU A 359 -35.25 -1.73 1.68
CA GLU A 359 -36.17 -2.25 2.69
C GLU A 359 -35.45 -3.01 3.81
N ASP A 360 -34.41 -3.77 3.49
CA ASP A 360 -33.72 -4.66 4.42
C ASP A 360 -32.18 -4.57 4.38
N ASP A 361 -31.65 -3.57 3.68
CA ASP A 361 -30.21 -3.33 3.48
C ASP A 361 -29.46 -4.52 2.88
N ALA A 362 -30.14 -5.48 2.24
CA ALA A 362 -29.52 -6.66 1.66
C ALA A 362 -28.79 -6.35 0.35
N LEU A 363 -27.67 -7.06 0.12
CA LEU A 363 -26.95 -6.94 -1.15
C LEU A 363 -27.64 -7.75 -2.26
N VAL A 364 -28.05 -7.07 -3.32
CA VAL A 364 -28.83 -7.65 -4.42
C VAL A 364 -28.30 -7.20 -5.78
N ALA A 365 -28.60 -7.96 -6.84
CA ALA A 365 -28.33 -7.61 -8.23
C ALA A 365 -29.59 -7.82 -9.08
N ILE A 366 -30.49 -6.83 -9.06
CA ILE A 366 -31.83 -6.94 -9.66
C ILE A 366 -31.98 -6.04 -10.89
N LYS A 367 -31.49 -4.80 -10.84
CA LYS A 367 -31.70 -3.81 -11.91
C LYS A 367 -30.67 -3.97 -13.03
N LYS A 368 -31.13 -3.89 -14.29
CA LYS A 368 -30.27 -3.94 -15.49
C LYS A 368 -29.65 -2.60 -15.89
N LYS A 369 -30.04 -1.51 -15.23
CA LYS A 369 -29.56 -0.15 -15.50
C LYS A 369 -29.00 0.42 -14.21
N VAL A 370 -27.89 1.15 -14.33
CA VAL A 370 -27.26 1.85 -13.22
C VAL A 370 -28.09 3.10 -12.89
N GLY A 371 -28.70 3.12 -11.71
CA GLY A 371 -29.29 4.29 -11.07
C GLY A 371 -28.35 4.89 -10.02
N SER A 372 -28.91 5.59 -9.03
CA SER A 372 -28.14 6.07 -7.87
C SER A 372 -27.68 4.93 -6.97
N ASP A 373 -28.52 3.92 -6.79
CA ASP A 373 -28.36 2.87 -5.78
C ASP A 373 -27.41 1.76 -6.24
N GLU A 374 -27.16 1.68 -7.55
CA GLU A 374 -26.23 0.74 -8.18
C GLU A 374 -24.80 1.30 -8.30
N VAL A 375 -24.57 2.56 -7.88
CA VAL A 375 -23.25 3.17 -7.86
C VAL A 375 -22.54 2.81 -6.57
N CYS A 376 -21.40 2.14 -6.67
CA CYS A 376 -20.56 1.77 -5.54
C CYS A 376 -19.13 2.33 -5.72
N THR A 377 -18.39 2.42 -4.63
CA THR A 377 -16.96 2.73 -4.64
C THR A 377 -16.20 1.50 -4.16
N ILE A 378 -15.32 0.97 -4.99
CA ILE A 378 -14.40 -0.10 -4.59
C ILE A 378 -13.17 0.56 -3.97
N ARG A 379 -12.89 0.24 -2.71
CA ARG A 379 -11.69 0.71 -2.01
C ARG A 379 -10.69 -0.40 -1.84
N SER A 380 -9.39 -0.08 -1.91
CA SER A 380 -8.29 -1.01 -1.69
C SER A 380 -7.31 -0.44 -0.66
N CYS A 381 -6.67 -1.33 0.10
CA CYS A 381 -5.53 -0.98 0.94
C CYS A 381 -4.20 -1.49 0.37
N ALA A 382 -4.22 -2.06 -0.84
CA ALA A 382 -3.02 -2.58 -1.49
C ALA A 382 -2.03 -1.46 -1.84
N GLY A 383 -0.73 -1.80 -1.85
CA GLY A 383 0.31 -0.88 -2.27
C GLY A 383 0.07 -0.39 -3.71
N ARG A 384 -0.03 0.92 -3.90
CA ARG A 384 -0.23 1.53 -5.23
C ARG A 384 1.13 1.83 -5.86
N GLU A 385 1.44 1.21 -7.00
CA GLU A 385 2.44 1.79 -7.89
C GLU A 385 1.82 3.06 -8.50
N ASP A 386 2.48 4.20 -8.27
CA ASP A 386 2.10 5.53 -8.77
C ASP A 386 0.86 6.19 -8.13
N ILE A 387 1.11 7.07 -7.15
CA ILE A 387 0.40 8.35 -7.08
C ILE A 387 0.98 9.25 -8.17
N SER A 388 0.70 8.91 -9.44
CA SER A 388 0.81 9.85 -10.53
C SER A 388 -0.33 10.84 -10.36
N SER A 389 -0.16 11.80 -9.46
CA SER A 389 -0.99 13.01 -9.46
C SER A 389 -0.81 13.62 -10.84
N LYS A 390 -1.85 13.51 -11.70
CA LYS A 390 -2.05 14.21 -12.98
C LYS A 390 -0.78 14.90 -13.48
N GLU A 391 0.01 14.26 -14.36
CA GLU A 391 1.21 14.80 -15.02
C GLU A 391 1.46 16.29 -14.75
N LEU A 392 1.94 16.62 -13.55
CA LEU A 392 2.35 17.99 -13.29
C LEU A 392 3.60 18.14 -14.14
N PRO A 393 3.66 19.14 -15.04
CA PRO A 393 4.84 19.39 -15.83
C PRO A 393 6.06 19.37 -14.91
N VAL A 394 7.21 18.85 -15.37
CA VAL A 394 8.46 18.79 -14.57
C VAL A 394 8.76 20.15 -13.92
N GLU A 395 8.34 21.22 -14.58
CA GLU A 395 8.38 22.62 -14.20
C GLU A 395 7.60 22.96 -12.93
N GLU A 396 6.49 22.28 -12.66
CA GLU A 396 5.64 22.43 -11.49
C GLU A 396 5.94 21.41 -10.38
N SER A 397 6.83 20.45 -10.65
CA SER A 397 7.22 19.44 -9.67
C SER A 397 8.24 19.99 -8.65
N GLY A 398 7.91 19.86 -7.36
CA GLY A 398 8.80 20.18 -6.24
C GLY A 398 8.32 21.33 -5.33
N ASP A 399 9.19 21.74 -4.40
CA ASP A 399 8.97 22.94 -3.56
C ASP A 399 9.02 24.22 -4.41
N LEU A 400 8.51 25.35 -3.92
CA LEU A 400 8.49 26.65 -4.61
C LEU A 400 9.88 27.04 -5.17
N ASP A 401 10.94 26.63 -4.47
CA ASP A 401 12.33 26.81 -4.87
C ASP A 401 12.69 26.02 -6.14
N GLN A 402 12.19 24.79 -6.25
CA GLN A 402 12.38 23.91 -7.39
C GLN A 402 11.49 24.33 -8.56
N VAL A 403 10.25 24.75 -8.29
CA VAL A 403 9.35 25.30 -9.31
C VAL A 403 9.98 26.55 -9.93
N GLU A 404 10.43 27.52 -9.13
CA GLU A 404 11.10 28.72 -9.65
C GLU A 404 12.37 28.36 -10.44
N LEU A 405 13.17 27.41 -9.95
CA LEU A 405 14.38 26.95 -10.63
C LEU A 405 14.07 26.24 -11.96
N ASN A 406 13.04 25.40 -12.02
CA ASN A 406 12.67 24.64 -13.21
C ASN A 406 12.09 25.57 -14.29
N TYR A 407 11.25 26.55 -13.90
CA TYR A 407 10.80 27.60 -14.80
C TYR A 407 11.97 28.45 -15.31
N VAL A 408 12.89 28.89 -14.45
CA VAL A 408 14.07 29.68 -14.89
C VAL A 408 14.96 28.87 -15.84
N LYS A 409 15.19 27.57 -15.57
CA LYS A 409 15.96 26.67 -16.45
C LYS A 409 15.36 26.52 -17.84
N LYS A 410 14.03 26.49 -17.95
CA LYS A 410 13.32 26.33 -19.23
C LYS A 410 13.53 27.53 -20.17
N PHE A 411 13.69 28.74 -19.62
CA PHE A 411 13.65 29.97 -20.41
C PHE A 411 14.95 30.80 -20.42
N GLN A 412 15.91 30.53 -19.52
CA GLN A 412 17.23 31.18 -19.53
C GLN A 412 18.20 30.52 -20.54
N LYS A 413 18.88 31.31 -21.39
CA LYS A 413 19.91 30.78 -22.31
C LYS A 413 21.31 30.75 -21.66
N PHE A 414 22.00 29.61 -21.79
CA PHE A 414 23.25 29.30 -21.09
C PHE A 414 24.52 29.73 -21.84
N GLN A 415 24.87 31.01 -21.85
CA GLN A 415 26.20 31.43 -22.34
C GLN A 415 27.31 31.19 -21.30
N ASP A 416 27.04 31.41 -20.00
CA ASP A 416 28.05 31.37 -18.92
C ASP A 416 27.99 30.12 -18.01
N LYS A 417 27.21 29.09 -18.36
CA LYS A 417 26.96 27.88 -17.53
C LYS A 417 26.44 28.14 -16.09
N LYS A 418 26.04 29.37 -15.73
CA LYS A 418 25.52 29.72 -14.40
C LYS A 418 24.04 30.13 -14.48
N ILE A 419 23.20 29.44 -13.71
CA ILE A 419 21.77 29.76 -13.56
C ILE A 419 21.65 30.98 -12.63
N ARG A 420 20.76 31.92 -12.96
CA ARG A 420 20.44 33.07 -12.10
C ARG A 420 18.98 32.99 -11.69
N VAL A 421 18.73 32.84 -10.40
CA VAL A 421 17.38 32.84 -9.80
C VAL A 421 17.13 34.19 -9.13
N SER A 422 15.87 34.58 -8.95
CA SER A 422 15.51 35.81 -8.26
C SER A 422 16.08 35.83 -6.83
N LYS A 423 16.45 37.01 -6.36
CA LYS A 423 16.81 37.24 -4.94
C LYS A 423 15.63 37.76 -4.12
N GLU A 424 14.45 37.93 -4.72
CA GLU A 424 13.26 38.45 -4.07
C GLU A 424 12.61 37.41 -3.12
N ASP A 425 12.03 37.90 -2.03
CA ASP A 425 11.44 37.06 -0.97
C ASP A 425 10.22 36.28 -1.45
N LYS A 426 10.14 34.98 -1.14
CA LYS A 426 9.21 34.01 -1.72
C LYS A 426 7.81 34.01 -1.09
N LEU A 427 7.59 34.85 -0.09
CA LEU A 427 6.27 35.06 0.52
C LEU A 427 5.21 35.44 -0.52
N THR A 428 5.59 36.18 -1.58
CA THR A 428 4.67 36.54 -2.66
C THR A 428 4.32 35.36 -3.57
N LEU A 429 5.25 34.42 -3.81
CA LEU A 429 4.98 33.19 -4.56
C LEU A 429 4.09 32.23 -3.77
N LYS A 430 4.24 32.22 -2.44
CA LYS A 430 3.43 31.38 -1.57
C LYS A 430 1.96 31.82 -1.59
N LYS A 431 1.70 33.13 -1.44
CA LYS A 431 0.35 33.70 -1.60
C LYS A 431 -0.19 33.48 -3.01
N ALA A 432 0.60 33.74 -4.05
CA ALA A 432 0.19 33.52 -5.43
C ALA A 432 -0.12 32.04 -5.75
N LYS A 433 0.49 31.08 -5.04
CA LYS A 433 0.16 29.65 -5.14
C LYS A 433 -1.21 29.34 -4.53
N GLU A 434 -1.52 29.95 -3.38
CA GLU A 434 -2.82 29.80 -2.71
C GLU A 434 -3.94 30.48 -3.51
N ASP A 435 -3.65 31.63 -4.14
CA ASP A 435 -4.61 32.42 -4.92
C ASP A 435 -4.73 31.98 -6.40
N GLY A 436 -3.98 30.96 -6.84
CA GLY A 436 -3.99 30.45 -8.22
C GLY A 436 -3.24 31.32 -9.26
N ALA A 437 -2.57 32.39 -8.84
CA ALA A 437 -1.81 33.33 -9.69
C ALA A 437 -0.30 33.03 -9.79
N LEU A 438 0.14 31.80 -9.44
CA LEU A 438 1.56 31.44 -9.34
C LEU A 438 2.35 31.67 -10.63
N HIS A 439 1.74 31.39 -11.79
CA HIS A 439 2.38 31.54 -13.09
C HIS A 439 2.69 32.99 -13.44
N GLU A 440 1.76 33.89 -13.12
CA GLU A 440 1.92 35.32 -13.35
C GLU A 440 3.02 35.88 -12.44
N ALA A 441 3.03 35.48 -11.17
CA ALA A 441 4.07 35.90 -10.22
C ALA A 441 5.47 35.38 -10.60
N LEU A 442 5.58 34.15 -11.11
CA LEU A 442 6.84 33.60 -11.62
C LEU A 442 7.29 34.31 -12.92
N LEU A 443 6.35 34.70 -13.77
CA LEU A 443 6.64 35.48 -14.99
C LEU A 443 7.16 36.88 -14.65
N ASP A 444 6.54 37.58 -13.69
CA ASP A 444 6.98 38.91 -13.23
C ASP A 444 8.39 38.88 -12.61
N ARG A 445 8.71 37.83 -11.85
CA ARG A 445 10.08 37.63 -11.35
C ARG A 445 11.08 37.40 -12.47
N ARG A 446 10.70 36.62 -13.49
CA ARG A 446 11.54 36.31 -14.65
C ARG A 446 11.73 37.53 -15.56
N SER A 447 10.72 38.38 -15.73
CA SER A 447 10.82 39.62 -16.53
C SER A 447 11.79 40.62 -15.94
N LYS A 448 11.86 40.71 -14.61
CA LYS A 448 12.83 41.53 -13.88
C LYS A 448 14.28 41.01 -14.05
N MET A 449 14.46 39.76 -14.46
CA MET A 449 15.78 39.19 -14.74
C MET A 449 16.17 39.43 -16.21
N LYS A 450 17.21 40.25 -16.44
CA LYS A 450 17.78 40.54 -17.79
C LYS A 450 18.36 39.33 -18.55
N ALA A 451 18.13 38.10 -18.06
CA ALA A 451 18.67 36.88 -18.61
C ALA A 451 17.64 36.01 -19.35
N ASP A 452 16.36 36.38 -19.30
CA ASP A 452 15.28 35.73 -20.05
C ASP A 452 15.02 36.49 -21.35
N ARG A 453 15.12 35.81 -22.50
CA ARG A 453 14.94 36.43 -23.83
C ARG A 453 13.47 36.59 -24.21
N TYR A 454 12.58 35.86 -23.53
CA TYR A 454 11.15 35.80 -23.84
C TYR A 454 10.31 36.72 -22.96
N CYS A 455 10.89 37.29 -21.91
CA CYS A 455 10.26 38.31 -21.08
C CYS A 455 10.84 39.67 -21.49
N LYS A 456 10.14 40.39 -22.37
CA LYS A 456 10.47 41.77 -22.76
C LYS A 456 9.30 42.68 -22.50
#